data_AF-G9A136-F1
#
_entry.id   AF-G9A136-F1
#
_cell.length_a   1.000
_cell.length_b   1.000
_cell.length_c   1.000
_cell.angle_alpha   90.00
_cell.angle_beta   90.00
_cell.angle_gamma   90.00
#
_symmetry.space_group_name_H-M   'P 1'
#
loop_
_entity.id
_entity.type
_entity.pdbx_description
1 polymer ?
#
loop_
_entity_poly.entity_id
_entity_poly.type
_entity_poly.pdbx_seq_one_letter_code
_entity_poly.pdbx_strand_id
1 'polypeptide(L)' 'MAYDLKKKGRDSEFVSTQEHEIAYLMKATHKTREEVLKAIREIGPDRQMVMEYLSKGPRSTR' A
#
# COMPACT_ATOMS: atom_id res chain seq x y z
N MET A 1 37.86 1.32 23.69
CA MET A 1 36.94 0.31 23.12
C MET A 1 35.55 0.95 23.09
N ALA A 2 35.19 1.58 21.97
CA ALA A 2 33.94 2.33 21.84
C ALA A 2 32.85 1.40 21.29
N TYR A 3 31.80 1.20 22.08
CA TYR A 3 30.59 0.50 21.64
C TYR A 3 29.81 1.44 20.72
N ASP A 4 30.17 1.48 19.45
CA ASP A 4 29.43 2.22 18.44
C ASP A 4 28.16 1.43 18.09
N LEU A 5 27.12 1.68 18.88
CA LEU A 5 25.76 1.24 18.65
C LEU A 5 25.16 2.08 17.50
N LYS A 6 25.68 1.94 16.27
CA LYS A 6 25.07 2.58 15.10
C LYS A 6 23.76 1.87 14.77
N LYS A 7 22.70 2.43 15.33
CA LYS A 7 21.30 2.13 15.06
C LYS A 7 21.08 1.92 13.57
N LYS A 8 20.45 0.77 13.27
CA LYS A 8 19.69 0.42 12.07
C LYS A 8 19.41 1.64 11.20
N GLY A 9 20.01 1.63 10.00
CA GLY A 9 19.66 2.54 8.92
C GLY A 9 18.14 2.59 8.80
N ARG A 10 17.62 3.80 9.00
CA ARG A 10 16.23 4.17 8.74
C ARG A 10 16.05 4.15 7.22
N ASP A 11 15.92 2.96 6.65
CA ASP A 11 15.64 2.77 5.23
C ASP A 11 14.19 3.16 4.85
N SER A 12 13.43 3.74 5.77
CA SER A 12 11.99 3.95 5.61
C SER A 12 11.56 5.41 5.51
N GLU A 13 12.49 6.36 5.39
CA GLU A 13 12.14 7.80 5.46
C GLU A 13 11.72 8.39 4.10
N PHE A 14 11.88 7.66 2.99
CA PHE A 14 11.51 8.12 1.64
C PHE A 14 10.88 7.04 0.77
N VAL A 15 10.04 6.16 1.35
CA VAL A 15 9.05 5.44 0.53
C VAL A 15 8.21 6.52 -0.14
N SER A 16 8.34 6.68 -1.46
CA SER A 16 7.65 7.71 -2.23
C SER A 16 6.18 7.81 -1.79
N THR A 17 5.62 9.02 -1.70
CA THR A 17 4.22 9.24 -1.27
C THR A 17 3.27 8.27 -1.98
N GLN A 18 3.52 7.97 -3.25
CA GLN A 18 2.75 7.03 -4.05
C GLN A 18 2.90 5.56 -3.59
N GLU A 19 4.10 5.14 -3.21
CA GLU A 19 4.33 3.79 -2.69
C GLU A 19 3.74 3.60 -1.28
N HIS A 20 3.75 4.66 -0.47
CA HIS A 20 3.06 4.67 0.82
C HIS A 20 1.54 4.52 0.63
N GLU A 21 0.98 5.20 -0.37
CA GLU A 21 -0.44 5.10 -0.72
C GLU A 21 -0.83 3.71 -1.22
N ILE A 22 -0.03 3.14 -2.12
CA ILE A 22 -0.24 1.78 -2.61
C ILE A 22 -0.14 0.77 -1.46
N ALA A 23 0.85 0.90 -0.58
CA ALA A 23 1.01 0.02 0.58
C ALA A 23 -0.18 0.13 1.54
N TYR A 24 -0.69 1.34 1.77
CA TYR A 24 -1.89 1.57 2.56
C TYR A 24 -3.11 0.89 1.94
N LEU A 25 -3.33 1.06 0.63
CA LEU A 25 -4.44 0.44 -0.09
C LEU A 25 -4.35 -1.09 -0.07
N MET A 26 -3.18 -1.66 -0.34
CA MET A 26 -2.94 -3.11 -0.25
C MET A 26 -3.29 -3.66 1.15
N LYS A 27 -2.87 -2.95 2.21
CA LYS A 27 -3.15 -3.34 3.60
C LYS A 27 -4.62 -3.23 3.95
N ALA A 28 -5.29 -2.17 3.49
CA ALA A 28 -6.70 -1.91 3.78
C ALA A 28 -7.65 -2.86 3.04
N THR A 29 -7.32 -3.23 1.80
CA THR A 29 -8.18 -4.07 0.96
C THR A 29 -7.77 -5.53 0.94
N HIS A 30 -6.62 -5.88 1.53
CA HIS A 30 -5.99 -7.20 1.44
C HIS A 30 -5.78 -7.68 0.00
N LYS A 31 -5.51 -6.72 -0.90
CA LYS A 31 -5.31 -6.98 -2.34
C LYS A 31 -3.84 -6.90 -2.71
N THR A 32 -3.50 -7.50 -3.85
CA THR A 32 -2.14 -7.41 -4.37
C THR A 32 -1.84 -6.01 -4.90
N ARG A 33 -0.55 -5.68 -5.03
CA ARG A 33 -0.10 -4.42 -5.65
C ARG A 33 -0.69 -4.24 -7.05
N GLU A 34 -0.77 -5.32 -7.80
CA GLU A 34 -1.29 -5.32 -9.17
C GLU A 34 -2.77 -5.00 -9.23
N GLU A 35 -3.58 -5.57 -8.33
CA GLU A 35 -5.00 -5.27 -8.22
C GLU A 35 -5.23 -3.80 -7.82
N VAL A 36 -4.43 -3.29 -6.88
CA VAL A 36 -4.50 -1.88 -6.46
C VAL A 36 -4.10 -0.94 -7.61
N LEU A 37 -3.01 -1.23 -8.31
CA LEU A 37 -2.58 -0.44 -9.47
C LEU A 37 -3.59 -0.49 -10.62
N LYS A 38 -4.22 -1.65 -10.83
CA LYS A 38 -5.30 -1.79 -11.81
C LYS A 38 -6.48 -0.91 -11.39
N ALA A 39 -6.94 -0.99 -10.16
CA ALA A 39 -8.02 -0.13 -9.66
C ALA A 39 -7.68 1.36 -9.82
N ILE A 40 -6.46 1.77 -9.46
CA ILE A 40 -5.99 3.16 -9.64
C ILE A 40 -6.06 3.59 -11.12
N ARG A 41 -5.76 2.69 -12.07
CA ARG A 41 -5.87 2.98 -13.51
C ARG A 41 -7.31 3.08 -13.99
N GLU A 42 -8.21 2.27 -13.43
CA GLU A 42 -9.63 2.22 -13.83
C GLU A 42 -10.44 3.41 -13.29
N ILE A 43 -10.20 3.82 -12.04
CA ILE A 43 -11.04 4.81 -11.35
C ILE A 43 -10.26 6.01 -10.78
N GLY A 44 -8.93 6.03 -10.94
CA GLY A 44 -8.06 7.09 -10.45
C GLY A 44 -7.42 6.78 -9.09
N PRO A 45 -6.48 7.61 -8.64
CA PRO A 45 -5.71 7.40 -7.39
C PRO A 45 -6.48 7.75 -6.12
N ASP A 46 -7.78 8.09 -6.20
CA ASP A 46 -8.56 8.41 -5.00
C ASP A 46 -8.70 7.19 -4.09
N ARG A 47 -8.24 7.33 -2.85
CA ARG A 47 -8.13 6.20 -1.92
C ARG A 47 -9.49 5.60 -1.59
N GLN A 48 -10.52 6.42 -1.37
CA GLN A 48 -11.84 5.94 -0.98
C GLN A 48 -12.50 5.20 -2.14
N MET A 49 -12.41 5.76 -3.35
CA MET A 49 -12.91 5.11 -4.54
C MET A 49 -12.19 3.77 -4.80
N VAL A 50 -10.86 3.74 -4.67
CA VAL A 50 -10.07 2.51 -4.87
C VAL A 50 -10.43 1.44 -3.84
N MET A 51 -10.59 1.82 -2.57
CA MET A 51 -11.06 0.89 -1.55
C MET A 51 -12.47 0.38 -1.83
N GLU A 52 -13.40 1.26 -2.20
CA GLU A 52 -14.77 0.88 -2.51
C GLU A 52 -14.82 -0.07 -3.73
N TYR A 53 -14.07 0.24 -4.78
CA TYR A 53 -13.96 -0.59 -5.98
C TYR A 53 -13.38 -1.98 -5.67
N LEU A 54 -12.31 -2.03 -4.88
CA LEU A 54 -11.66 -3.29 -4.50
C LEU A 54 -12.49 -4.09 -3.46
N SER A 55 -13.25 -3.41 -2.60
CA SER A 55 -14.14 -4.02 -1.62
C SER A 55 -15.39 -4.64 -2.27
N LYS A 56 -15.78 -4.17 -3.46
CA LYS A 56 -16.85 -4.77 -4.28
C LYS A 56 -16.37 -5.97 -5.11
N GLY A 57 -15.07 -6.25 -5.15
CA GLY A 57 -14.51 -7.46 -5.74
C GLY A 57 -15.09 -8.72 -5.10
N PRO A 58 -15.11 -9.86 -5.83
CA PRO A 58 -15.93 -11.01 -5.48
C PRO A 58 -15.71 -11.35 -4.02
N ARG A 59 -16.80 -11.26 -3.24
CA ARG A 59 -16.87 -11.72 -1.86
C ARG A 59 -15.99 -12.95 -1.76
N SER A 60 -14.95 -12.87 -0.94
CA SER A 60 -14.23 -14.05 -0.50
C SER A 60 -15.29 -14.93 0.18
N THR A 61 -15.91 -15.82 -0.60
CA THR A 61 -16.78 -16.88 -0.13
C THR A 61 -15.86 -17.80 0.63
N ARG A 62 -15.82 -17.57 1.93
CA ARG A 62 -15.15 -18.42 2.89
C ARG A 62 -15.95 -19.69 3.10
#